data_AF-R0DIB8-F1
#
_entry.id   AF-R0DIB8-F1
#
_cell.length_a   1.000
_cell.length_b   1.000
_cell.length_c   1.000
_cell.angle_alpha   90.00
_cell.angle_beta   90.00
_cell.angle_gamma   90.00
#
_symmetry.space_group_name_H-M   'P 1'
#
loop_
_entity.id
_entity.type
_entity.pdbx_description
1 polymer ?
#
loop_
_entity_poly.entity_id
_entity_poly.type
_entity_poly.pdbx_seq_one_letter_code
_entity_poly.pdbx_strand_id
1 'polypeptide(L)'
;DKSVHDSKLLVPTLKDFFAKHPLINPKVFLGDAAFDSVQLYKELLSGDTFGIDKHFSKAYIPLNSRSHLENIDYTINDNGIPCCPHDPSLPMKPEGNTSHLRCGLPTFKFVCPKMKYIKCEDGKYHRRCQCDNPCTTSPCGRMIYIYPEKDLRAFPGTIRGTKEWDSTYKIRTVVERDINHIKANLCLAGRRTQNENTLHADLILAGITQLITVVLADKIKHHEYIRSLKPLIA
;
A
#
# COMPACT_ATOMS: atom_id res chain seq x y z
N ASP A 1 29.11 -11.82 1.91
CA ASP A 1 28.02 -10.86 1.66
C ASP A 1 27.47 -10.27 2.94
N LYS A 2 27.66 -8.96 3.15
CA LYS A 2 26.86 -8.22 4.13
C LYS A 2 25.53 -7.94 3.44
N SER A 3 24.47 -8.65 3.83
CA SER A 3 23.12 -8.40 3.31
C SER A 3 22.69 -6.98 3.68
N VAL A 4 22.64 -6.08 2.70
CA VAL A 4 22.02 -4.76 2.88
C VAL A 4 20.51 -4.97 2.98
N HIS A 5 19.84 -4.32 3.93
CA HIS A 5 18.39 -4.43 4.07
C HIS A 5 17.67 -3.89 2.83
N ASP A 6 16.63 -4.60 2.37
CA ASP A 6 15.85 -4.24 1.19
C ASP A 6 15.31 -2.80 1.25
N SER A 7 14.91 -2.34 2.44
CA SER A 7 14.46 -0.96 2.68
C SER A 7 15.52 0.10 2.37
N LYS A 8 16.81 -0.21 2.50
CA LYS A 8 17.91 0.71 2.17
C LYS A 8 18.20 0.78 0.68
N LEU A 9 17.95 -0.31 -0.06
CA LEU A 9 18.19 -0.38 -1.49
C LEU A 9 17.03 0.18 -2.31
N LEU A 10 15.81 0.20 -1.75
CA LEU A 10 14.59 0.63 -2.43
C LEU A 10 14.73 2.01 -3.11
N VAL A 11 15.13 3.04 -2.36
CA VAL A 11 15.16 4.42 -2.86
C VAL A 11 16.21 4.61 -3.96
N PRO A 12 17.47 4.16 -3.80
CA PRO A 12 18.43 4.15 -4.90
C PRO A 12 17.92 3.40 -6.14
N THR A 13 17.34 2.21 -5.96
CA THR A 13 16.79 1.42 -7.08
C THR A 13 15.67 2.15 -7.81
N LEU A 14 14.76 2.81 -7.08
CA LEU A 14 13.69 3.59 -7.70
C LEU A 14 14.24 4.82 -8.42
N LYS A 15 15.23 5.54 -7.85
CA LYS A 15 15.90 6.66 -8.53
C LYS A 15 16.48 6.23 -9.88
N ASP A 16 17.22 5.12 -9.90
CA ASP A 16 17.78 4.56 -11.14
C ASP A 16 16.68 4.15 -12.12
N PHE A 17 15.61 3.52 -11.64
CA PHE A 17 14.47 3.12 -12.45
C PHE A 17 13.80 4.32 -13.13
N PHE A 18 13.46 5.36 -12.38
CA PHE A 18 12.82 6.56 -12.94
C PHE A 18 13.75 7.33 -13.89
N ALA A 19 15.06 7.35 -13.63
CA ALA A 19 16.04 7.95 -14.53
C ALA A 19 16.15 7.20 -15.86
N LYS A 20 16.18 5.86 -15.81
CA LYS A 20 16.26 5.00 -17.01
C LYS A 20 14.95 4.90 -17.79
N HIS A 21 13.82 5.10 -17.11
CA HIS A 21 12.48 4.94 -17.68
C HIS A 21 11.62 6.20 -17.49
N PRO A 22 11.98 7.34 -18.10
CA PRO A 22 11.33 8.63 -17.87
C PRO A 22 9.84 8.65 -18.25
N LEU A 23 9.40 7.79 -19.17
CA LEU A 23 8.00 7.67 -19.58
C LEU A 23 7.13 6.91 -18.57
N ILE A 24 7.73 6.18 -17.64
CA ILE A 24 7.01 5.41 -16.63
C ILE A 24 6.75 6.32 -15.41
N ASN A 25 5.49 6.40 -14.98
CA ASN A 25 5.08 7.17 -13.79
C ASN A 25 3.96 6.47 -12.99
N PRO A 26 4.26 5.36 -12.30
CA PRO A 26 3.27 4.64 -11.51
C PRO A 26 2.73 5.51 -10.38
N LYS A 27 1.42 5.42 -10.14
CA LYS A 27 0.75 6.17 -9.06
C LYS A 27 0.64 5.39 -7.76
N VAL A 28 0.92 4.09 -7.79
CA VAL A 28 0.75 3.19 -6.65
C VAL A 28 2.04 2.42 -6.40
N PHE A 29 2.49 2.45 -5.15
CA PHE A 29 3.55 1.59 -4.65
C PHE A 29 2.97 0.43 -3.84
N LEU A 30 3.49 -0.78 -4.03
CA LEU A 30 3.12 -1.97 -3.25
C LEU A 30 4.37 -2.49 -2.54
N GLY A 31 4.32 -2.60 -1.21
CA GLY A 31 5.43 -3.12 -0.40
C GLY A 31 4.94 -4.06 0.70
N ASP A 32 5.84 -4.87 1.23
CA ASP A 32 5.60 -5.61 2.47
C ASP A 32 5.84 -4.73 3.72
N ALA A 33 5.61 -5.31 4.90
CA ALA A 33 5.79 -4.60 6.17
C ALA A 33 7.26 -4.25 6.48
N ALA A 34 8.25 -4.75 5.73
CA ALA A 34 9.65 -4.37 5.92
C ALA A 34 9.93 -2.95 5.41
N PHE A 35 9.07 -2.42 4.54
CA PHE A 35 9.12 -1.03 4.06
C PHE A 35 8.35 -0.04 4.95
N ASP A 36 7.75 -0.51 6.05
CA ASP A 36 7.00 0.36 6.96
C ASP A 36 7.92 1.24 7.82
N SER A 37 8.28 2.41 7.28
CA SER A 37 9.04 3.43 8.01
C SER A 37 8.59 4.83 7.62
N VAL A 38 8.59 5.76 8.59
CA VAL A 38 8.20 7.16 8.39
C VAL A 38 9.02 7.81 7.27
N GLN A 39 10.31 7.51 7.18
CA GLN A 39 11.19 8.04 6.15
C GLN A 39 10.79 7.58 4.75
N LEU A 40 10.52 6.27 4.57
CA LEU A 40 10.11 5.74 3.27
C LEU A 40 8.77 6.30 2.81
N TYR A 41 7.79 6.49 3.70
CA TYR A 41 6.54 7.14 3.31
C TYR A 41 6.75 8.55 2.78
N LYS A 42 7.66 9.34 3.39
CA LYS A 42 8.03 10.66 2.88
C LYS A 42 8.67 10.55 1.49
N GLU A 43 9.66 9.68 1.33
CA GLU A 43 10.36 9.51 0.04
C GLU A 43 9.44 9.01 -1.08
N LEU A 44 8.47 8.15 -0.76
CA LEU A 44 7.53 7.59 -1.72
C LEU A 44 6.39 8.54 -2.10
N LEU A 45 5.81 9.22 -1.11
CA LEU A 45 4.56 9.97 -1.28
C LEU A 45 4.76 11.48 -1.38
N SER A 46 5.96 11.99 -1.13
CA SER A 46 6.23 13.44 -1.14
C SER A 46 7.36 13.83 -2.09
N GLY A 47 7.14 14.98 -2.75
CA GLY A 47 8.16 15.73 -3.49
C GLY A 47 8.67 15.09 -4.78
N ASP A 48 9.91 15.45 -5.10
CA ASP A 48 10.63 15.09 -6.33
C ASP A 48 11.77 14.09 -6.04
N THR A 49 11.58 13.21 -5.04
CA THR A 49 12.62 12.25 -4.60
C THR A 49 13.15 11.41 -5.76
N PHE A 50 12.30 11.09 -6.73
CA PHE A 50 12.64 10.34 -7.92
C PHE A 50 12.67 11.18 -9.21
N GLY A 51 12.71 12.51 -9.07
CA GLY A 51 12.62 13.50 -10.16
C GLY A 51 11.34 14.35 -10.11
N ILE A 52 11.28 15.39 -10.94
CA ILE A 52 10.14 16.32 -11.01
C ILE A 52 8.85 15.56 -11.30
N ASP A 53 7.84 15.70 -10.43
CA ASP A 53 6.54 15.02 -10.53
C ASP A 53 6.64 13.47 -10.57
N LYS A 54 7.72 12.92 -9.99
CA LYS A 54 7.95 11.48 -9.83
C LYS A 54 7.78 11.09 -8.36
N HIS A 55 6.54 10.96 -7.95
CA HIS A 55 6.14 10.39 -6.66
C HIS A 55 4.88 9.55 -6.81
N PHE A 56 4.65 8.67 -5.84
CA PHE A 56 3.45 7.84 -5.78
C PHE A 56 2.32 8.61 -5.08
N SER A 57 1.08 8.36 -5.49
CA SER A 57 -0.11 8.91 -4.83
C SER A 57 -0.61 8.02 -3.70
N LYS A 58 -0.30 6.72 -3.73
CA LYS A 58 -0.69 5.74 -2.71
C LYS A 58 0.43 4.75 -2.44
N ALA A 59 0.62 4.36 -1.19
CA ALA A 59 1.55 3.33 -0.77
C ALA A 59 0.82 2.22 0.00
N TYR A 60 0.70 1.05 -0.62
CA TYR A 60 0.13 -0.12 0.03
C TYR A 60 1.25 -0.88 0.75
N ILE A 61 1.53 -0.43 1.97
CA ILE A 61 2.50 -1.02 2.88
C ILE A 61 1.75 -1.35 4.19
N PRO A 62 1.64 -2.65 4.57
CA PRO A 62 1.07 -3.03 5.86
C PRO A 62 1.88 -2.44 7.01
N LEU A 63 1.21 -2.14 8.13
CA LEU A 63 1.92 -1.73 9.33
C LEU A 63 2.74 -2.90 9.88
N ASN A 64 3.96 -2.62 10.28
CA ASN A 64 4.83 -3.57 10.94
C ASN A 64 4.36 -3.75 12.39
N SER A 65 4.01 -4.97 12.74
CA SER A 65 3.61 -5.35 14.11
C SER A 65 4.60 -4.94 15.21
N ARG A 66 5.87 -4.67 14.88
CA ARG A 66 6.92 -4.25 15.82
C ARG A 66 6.98 -2.73 16.02
N SER A 67 6.28 -1.95 15.20
CA SER A 67 6.22 -0.49 15.32
C SER A 67 4.76 -0.04 15.26
N HIS A 68 4.23 0.45 16.37
CA HIS A 68 2.86 0.94 16.41
C HIS A 68 2.75 2.37 15.87
N LEU A 69 1.55 2.76 15.44
CA LEU A 69 1.23 4.18 15.29
C LEU A 69 0.87 4.70 16.68
N GLU A 70 1.65 5.66 17.18
CA GLU A 70 1.41 6.24 18.49
C GLU A 70 0.48 7.45 18.37
N ASN A 71 -0.48 7.53 19.28
CA ASN A 71 -1.33 8.69 19.46
C ASN A 71 -1.66 8.87 20.94
N ILE A 72 -1.73 10.14 21.39
CA ILE A 72 -1.96 10.48 22.80
C ILE A 72 -3.45 10.39 23.16
N ASP A 73 -4.35 10.64 22.19
CA ASP A 73 -5.77 10.88 22.46
C ASP A 73 -6.68 9.66 22.22
N TYR A 74 -6.17 8.62 21.56
CA TYR A 74 -6.94 7.42 21.20
C TYR A 74 -6.04 6.25 20.84
N THR A 75 -6.56 5.03 20.95
CA THR A 75 -5.89 3.82 20.48
C THR A 75 -6.07 3.63 18.98
N ILE A 76 -5.10 2.99 18.34
CA ILE A 76 -5.10 2.69 16.91
C ILE A 76 -4.95 1.17 16.75
N ASN A 77 -5.75 0.56 15.89
CA ASN A 77 -5.65 -0.89 15.61
C ASN A 77 -4.58 -1.22 14.56
N ASP A 78 -4.42 -2.51 14.23
CA ASP A 78 -3.41 -3.00 13.29
C ASP A 78 -3.55 -2.47 11.85
N ASN A 79 -4.71 -1.92 11.49
CA ASN A 79 -4.95 -1.28 10.21
C ASN A 79 -4.65 0.23 10.22
N GLY A 80 -4.21 0.78 11.35
CA GLY A 80 -4.04 2.22 11.50
C GLY A 80 -5.36 2.96 11.67
N ILE A 81 -6.44 2.26 12.02
CA ILE A 81 -7.77 2.85 12.23
C ILE A 81 -7.90 3.25 13.71
N PRO A 82 -8.27 4.51 14.02
CA PRO A 82 -8.59 4.92 15.37
C PRO A 82 -9.74 4.10 15.96
N CYS A 83 -9.66 3.74 17.24
CA CYS A 83 -10.75 3.09 17.98
C CYS A 83 -11.45 4.07 18.93
N CYS A 84 -12.61 3.65 19.45
CA CYS A 84 -13.35 4.44 20.44
C CYS A 84 -12.50 4.66 21.72
N PRO A 85 -12.40 5.90 22.24
CA PRO A 85 -11.65 6.19 23.46
C PRO A 85 -12.13 5.46 24.72
N HIS A 86 -13.40 5.06 24.76
CA HIS A 86 -13.98 4.29 25.86
C HIS A 86 -13.99 2.77 25.61
N ASP A 87 -13.75 2.34 24.37
CA ASP A 87 -13.76 0.92 24.01
C ASP A 87 -12.83 0.66 22.81
N PRO A 88 -11.56 0.26 23.08
CA PRO A 88 -10.58 -0.02 22.04
C PRO A 88 -10.98 -1.13 21.07
N SER A 89 -11.97 -1.97 21.40
CA SER A 89 -12.45 -3.03 20.49
C SER A 89 -13.33 -2.51 19.36
N LEU A 90 -13.80 -1.25 19.46
CA LEU A 90 -14.70 -0.63 18.48
C LEU A 90 -13.92 0.30 17.55
N PRO A 91 -13.53 -0.14 16.33
CA PRO A 91 -12.89 0.73 15.36
C PRO A 91 -13.86 1.82 14.89
N MET A 92 -13.37 3.03 14.75
CA MET A 92 -14.14 4.15 14.21
C MET A 92 -14.45 3.92 12.72
N LYS A 93 -15.59 4.44 12.28
CA LYS A 93 -16.07 4.26 10.90
C LYS A 93 -15.38 5.27 9.98
N PRO A 94 -14.74 4.86 8.87
CA PRO A 94 -14.26 5.80 7.86
C PRO A 94 -15.45 6.46 7.16
N GLU A 95 -15.46 7.79 7.08
CA GLU A 95 -16.51 8.59 6.45
C GLU A 95 -15.90 9.49 5.37
N GLY A 96 -15.81 8.96 4.14
CA GLY A 96 -15.35 9.69 2.96
C GLY A 96 -13.83 9.84 2.85
N ASN A 97 -13.36 9.94 1.60
CA ASN A 97 -11.99 10.27 1.21
C ASN A 97 -11.90 11.61 0.44
N THR A 98 -13.03 12.27 0.22
CA THR A 98 -13.12 13.60 -0.38
C THR A 98 -12.71 14.65 0.66
N SER A 99 -11.73 15.49 0.30
CA SER A 99 -11.32 16.64 1.11
C SER A 99 -12.55 17.36 1.66
N HIS A 100 -12.73 17.34 2.98
CA HIS A 100 -13.73 18.16 3.67
C HIS A 100 -13.23 19.58 3.93
N LEU A 101 -11.98 19.87 3.55
CA LEU A 101 -11.34 21.16 3.74
C LEU A 101 -11.57 22.05 2.52
N ARG A 102 -11.73 23.36 2.78
CA ARG A 102 -11.83 24.38 1.72
C ARG A 102 -10.57 24.47 0.85
N CYS A 103 -9.41 24.07 1.39
CA CYS A 103 -8.13 24.06 0.67
C CYS A 103 -7.93 22.85 -0.25
N GLY A 104 -8.86 21.87 -0.26
CA GLY A 104 -8.77 20.71 -1.14
C GLY A 104 -7.80 19.62 -0.70
N LEU A 105 -7.12 19.78 0.44
CA LEU A 105 -6.18 18.77 0.96
C LEU A 105 -6.91 17.49 1.35
N PRO A 106 -6.44 16.32 0.90
CA PRO A 106 -7.10 15.05 1.20
C PRO A 106 -6.93 14.72 2.69
N THR A 107 -7.97 14.13 3.29
CA THR A 107 -7.98 13.78 4.72
C THR A 107 -8.73 12.48 4.92
N PHE A 108 -8.27 11.63 5.85
CA PHE A 108 -9.08 10.53 6.33
C PHE A 108 -9.89 10.99 7.52
N LYS A 109 -11.20 10.89 7.38
CA LYS A 109 -12.15 11.21 8.43
C LYS A 109 -12.70 9.92 9.02
N PHE A 110 -12.60 9.80 10.33
CA PHE A 110 -13.17 8.72 11.10
C PHE A 110 -14.23 9.28 12.05
N VAL A 111 -15.39 8.63 12.10
CA VAL A 111 -16.53 9.01 12.95
C VAL A 111 -16.85 7.92 13.95
N CYS A 112 -17.53 8.29 15.02
CA CYS A 112 -17.95 7.38 16.08
C CYS A 112 -18.61 6.10 15.50
N PRO A 113 -18.25 4.90 15.99
CA PRO A 113 -18.83 3.64 15.52
C PRO A 113 -20.35 3.57 15.75
N LYS A 114 -20.87 4.23 16.79
CA LYS A 114 -22.30 4.33 17.10
C LYS A 114 -22.99 5.55 16.45
N MET A 115 -22.32 6.29 15.55
CA MET A 115 -22.95 7.38 14.80
C MET A 115 -23.95 6.82 13.77
N LYS A 116 -25.14 7.42 13.72
CA LYS A 116 -26.18 7.15 12.71
C LYS A 116 -26.75 8.45 12.16
N TYR A 117 -27.26 8.41 10.93
CA TYR A 117 -28.10 9.47 10.39
C TYR A 117 -29.54 9.25 10.86
N ILE A 118 -30.07 10.20 11.63
CA ILE A 118 -31.43 10.14 12.19
C ILE A 118 -32.24 11.32 11.67
N LYS A 119 -33.46 11.03 11.19
CA LYS A 119 -34.41 12.06 10.77
C LYS A 119 -34.87 12.83 12.01
N CYS A 120 -34.60 14.13 12.06
CA CYS A 120 -35.03 15.00 13.16
C CYS A 120 -36.38 15.64 12.83
N GLU A 121 -36.92 16.38 13.80
CA GLU A 121 -38.21 17.08 13.72
C GLU A 121 -38.30 18.05 12.53
N ASP A 122 -37.15 18.60 12.10
CA ASP A 122 -37.03 19.45 10.91
C ASP A 122 -37.15 18.69 9.57
N GLY A 123 -37.43 17.38 9.62
CA GLY A 123 -37.56 16.50 8.47
C GLY A 123 -36.24 16.10 7.81
N LYS A 124 -35.10 16.61 8.29
CA LYS A 124 -33.77 16.35 7.73
C LYS A 124 -33.02 15.26 8.51
N TYR A 125 -32.12 14.57 7.82
CA TYR A 125 -31.25 13.58 8.44
C TYR A 125 -30.01 14.25 9.02
N HIS A 126 -29.84 14.14 10.33
CA HIS A 126 -28.69 14.65 11.04
C HIS A 126 -27.83 13.52 11.60
N ARG A 127 -26.52 13.74 11.67
CA ARG A 127 -25.60 12.81 12.33
C ARG A 127 -25.83 12.87 13.83
N ARG A 128 -26.22 11.75 14.43
CA ARG A 128 -26.46 11.62 15.87
C ARG A 128 -25.66 10.44 16.43
N CYS A 129 -24.93 10.71 17.50
CA CYS A 129 -24.26 9.70 18.30
C CYS A 129 -25.29 8.89 19.08
N GLN A 130 -25.12 7.57 19.15
CA GLN A 130 -26.00 6.66 19.91
C GLN A 130 -25.21 5.96 21.04
N CYS A 131 -24.19 6.63 21.57
CA CYS A 131 -23.46 6.11 22.73
C CYS A 131 -24.25 6.37 24.01
N ASP A 132 -24.40 5.33 24.83
CA ASP A 132 -25.01 5.43 26.17
C ASP A 132 -24.16 6.31 27.10
N ASN A 133 -22.83 6.17 27.02
CA ASN A 133 -21.85 7.05 27.65
C ASN A 133 -20.97 7.70 26.56
N PRO A 134 -21.31 8.90 26.08
CA PRO A 134 -20.58 9.54 24.99
C PRO A 134 -19.24 10.13 25.47
N CYS A 135 -18.17 9.86 24.73
CA CYS A 135 -16.82 10.39 24.99
C CYS A 135 -16.62 11.87 24.61
N THR A 136 -17.67 12.55 24.14
CA THR A 136 -17.65 13.96 23.77
C THR A 136 -19.05 14.55 23.86
N THR A 137 -19.13 15.87 24.09
CA THR A 137 -20.38 16.63 24.10
C THR A 137 -20.96 16.87 22.70
N SER A 138 -20.21 16.58 21.64
CA SER A 138 -20.68 16.73 20.25
C SER A 138 -21.88 15.81 19.97
N PRO A 139 -23.00 16.34 19.44
CA PRO A 139 -24.18 15.53 19.11
C PRO A 139 -23.93 14.44 18.06
N CYS A 140 -22.92 14.62 17.20
CA CYS A 140 -22.54 13.63 16.19
C CYS A 140 -21.47 12.63 16.67
N GLY A 141 -21.00 12.78 17.90
CA GLY A 141 -19.94 11.96 18.50
C GLY A 141 -18.54 12.46 18.13
N ARG A 142 -17.53 11.72 18.56
CA ARG A 142 -16.11 12.03 18.29
C ARG A 142 -15.83 11.85 16.80
N MET A 143 -15.11 12.81 16.23
CA MET A 143 -14.57 12.75 14.87
C MET A 143 -13.06 12.90 14.95
N ILE A 144 -12.34 12.10 14.17
CA ILE A 144 -10.89 12.13 14.06
C ILE A 144 -10.53 12.37 12.61
N TYR A 145 -9.58 13.27 12.39
CA TYR A 145 -9.05 13.60 11.08
C TYR A 145 -7.56 13.26 11.06
N ILE A 146 -7.16 12.47 10.06
CA ILE A 146 -5.77 12.18 9.77
C ILE A 146 -5.41 12.91 8.47
N TYR A 147 -4.37 13.73 8.57
CA TYR A 147 -3.90 14.59 7.50
C TYR A 147 -2.56 14.07 6.96
N PRO A 148 -2.32 14.13 5.64
CA PRO A 148 -1.04 13.75 5.03
C PRO A 148 0.14 14.47 5.67
N GLU A 149 0.01 15.78 5.91
CA GLU A 149 1.06 16.62 6.50
C GLU A 149 1.39 16.25 7.94
N LYS A 150 0.46 15.61 8.66
CA LYS A 150 0.67 15.16 10.03
C LYS A 150 1.44 13.85 10.08
N ASP A 151 1.00 12.87 9.30
CA ASP A 151 1.60 11.54 9.29
C ASP A 151 1.24 10.77 8.00
N LEU A 152 2.19 10.70 7.06
CA LEU A 152 2.06 9.93 5.81
C LEU A 152 2.02 8.41 6.01
N ARG A 153 2.50 7.90 7.14
CA ARG A 153 2.40 6.46 7.48
C ARG A 153 0.98 6.12 7.92
N ALA A 154 0.34 7.00 8.68
CA ALA A 154 -1.08 6.91 9.02
C ALA A 154 -2.00 7.29 7.84
N PHE A 155 -1.51 8.14 6.93
CA PHE A 155 -2.19 8.56 5.70
C PHE A 155 -1.41 8.12 4.44
N PRO A 156 -1.39 6.84 4.06
CA PRO A 156 -0.63 6.41 2.88
C PRO A 156 -1.43 6.55 1.56
N GLY A 157 -2.44 7.42 1.53
CA GLY A 157 -3.34 7.63 0.38
C GLY A 157 -4.45 6.59 0.20
N THR A 158 -4.46 5.52 1.00
CA THR A 158 -5.58 4.56 1.11
C THR A 158 -5.70 4.03 2.55
N ILE A 159 -6.90 3.62 2.96
CA ILE A 159 -7.15 3.11 4.33
C ILE A 159 -6.97 1.58 4.32
N ARG A 160 -6.13 1.07 5.23
CA ARG A 160 -5.87 -0.37 5.36
C ARG A 160 -7.12 -1.12 5.82
N GLY A 161 -7.30 -2.35 5.35
CA GLY A 161 -8.47 -3.18 5.67
C GLY A 161 -9.78 -2.75 4.99
N THR A 162 -9.73 -1.78 4.06
CA THR A 162 -10.86 -1.51 3.16
C THR A 162 -10.89 -2.50 2.00
N LYS A 163 -12.04 -2.63 1.33
CA LYS A 163 -12.15 -3.47 0.12
C LYS A 163 -11.16 -3.05 -0.97
N GLU A 164 -10.92 -1.75 -1.14
CA GLU A 164 -9.93 -1.21 -2.09
C GLU A 164 -8.51 -1.65 -1.71
N TRP A 165 -8.18 -1.60 -0.41
CA TRP A 165 -6.92 -2.11 0.12
C TRP A 165 -6.72 -3.57 -0.24
N ASP A 166 -7.68 -4.42 0.14
CA ASP A 166 -7.57 -5.86 -0.01
C ASP A 166 -7.54 -6.29 -1.48
N SER A 167 -8.32 -5.64 -2.35
CA SER A 167 -8.33 -5.96 -3.78
C SER A 167 -7.00 -5.60 -4.45
N THR A 168 -6.43 -4.44 -4.12
CA THR A 168 -5.20 -3.95 -4.74
C THR A 168 -3.99 -4.69 -4.18
N TYR A 169 -3.94 -4.93 -2.87
CA TYR A 169 -2.81 -5.58 -2.23
C TYR A 169 -2.65 -7.05 -2.64
N LYS A 170 -3.71 -7.70 -3.12
CA LYS A 170 -3.63 -9.05 -3.74
C LYS A 170 -2.68 -9.11 -4.93
N ILE A 171 -2.47 -8.01 -5.66
CA ILE A 171 -1.52 -7.94 -6.77
C ILE A 171 -0.11 -8.30 -6.28
N ARG A 172 0.27 -7.91 -5.06
CA ARG A 172 1.57 -8.26 -4.48
C ARG A 172 1.78 -9.77 -4.44
N THR A 173 0.75 -10.55 -4.11
CA THR A 173 0.86 -12.03 -4.08
C THR A 173 1.18 -12.60 -5.46
N VAL A 174 0.70 -11.96 -6.53
CA VAL A 174 1.05 -12.35 -7.90
C VAL A 174 2.52 -12.01 -8.18
N VAL A 175 2.97 -10.80 -7.84
CA VAL A 175 4.36 -10.37 -7.97
C VAL A 175 5.33 -11.31 -7.24
N GLU A 176 5.03 -11.69 -5.99
CA GLU A 176 5.88 -12.62 -5.22
C GLU A 176 5.99 -13.99 -5.90
N ARG A 177 4.87 -14.51 -6.42
CA ARG A 177 4.85 -15.78 -7.16
C ARG A 177 5.68 -15.68 -8.44
N ASP A 178 5.65 -14.54 -9.11
CA ASP A 178 6.41 -14.31 -10.33
C ASP A 178 7.90 -14.17 -10.05
N ILE A 179 8.29 -13.45 -9.00
CA ILE A 179 9.67 -13.39 -8.51
C ILE A 179 10.16 -14.80 -8.16
N ASN A 180 9.36 -15.59 -7.44
CA ASN A 180 9.70 -16.97 -7.11
C ASN A 180 9.85 -17.84 -8.36
N HIS A 181 8.98 -17.67 -9.36
CA HIS A 181 9.07 -18.36 -10.64
C HIS A 181 10.39 -18.05 -11.35
N ILE A 182 10.76 -16.77 -11.48
CA ILE A 182 12.04 -16.37 -12.08
C ILE A 182 13.21 -16.99 -11.30
N LYS A 183 13.17 -16.93 -9.96
CA LYS A 183 14.23 -17.47 -9.09
C LYS A 183 14.40 -18.98 -9.23
N ALA A 184 13.31 -19.73 -9.11
CA ALA A 184 13.34 -21.19 -9.04
C ALA A 184 13.37 -21.85 -10.43
N ASN A 185 12.49 -21.43 -11.34
CA ASN A 185 12.30 -22.11 -12.63
C ASN A 185 13.24 -21.58 -13.72
N LEU A 186 13.62 -20.31 -13.65
CA LEU A 186 14.56 -19.69 -14.60
C LEU A 186 15.99 -19.62 -14.03
N CYS A 187 16.26 -20.44 -13.01
CA CYS A 187 17.59 -20.72 -12.46
C CYS A 187 18.36 -19.53 -11.86
N LEU A 188 17.73 -18.36 -11.62
CA LEU A 188 18.45 -17.23 -11.01
C LEU A 188 18.91 -17.52 -9.56
N ALA A 189 18.17 -18.32 -8.80
CA ALA A 189 18.58 -18.73 -7.45
C ALA A 189 19.70 -19.77 -7.49
N GLY A 190 19.74 -20.62 -8.53
CA GLY A 190 20.73 -21.68 -8.72
C GLY A 190 21.92 -21.28 -9.60
N ARG A 191 22.11 -19.98 -9.86
CA ARG A 191 23.17 -19.47 -10.73
C ARG A 191 24.55 -19.83 -10.19
N ARG A 192 25.47 -20.18 -11.10
CA ARG A 192 26.87 -20.50 -10.78
C ARG A 192 27.85 -19.37 -11.12
N THR A 193 27.36 -18.36 -11.84
CA THR A 193 28.08 -17.16 -12.25
C THR A 193 28.23 -16.20 -11.07
N GLN A 194 29.36 -15.50 -11.02
CA GLN A 194 29.69 -14.56 -9.94
C GLN A 194 30.21 -13.20 -10.43
N ASN A 195 30.60 -13.07 -11.70
CA ASN A 195 31.02 -11.77 -12.24
C ASN A 195 29.81 -10.94 -12.67
N GLU A 196 29.91 -9.63 -12.51
CA GLU A 196 28.83 -8.66 -12.72
C GLU A 196 28.17 -8.78 -14.11
N ASN A 197 28.98 -8.86 -15.18
CA ASN A 197 28.48 -8.93 -16.55
C ASN A 197 27.63 -10.17 -16.80
N THR A 198 28.10 -11.33 -16.34
CA THR A 198 27.33 -12.59 -16.48
C THR A 198 26.09 -12.60 -15.61
N LEU A 199 26.15 -12.06 -14.38
CA LEU A 199 24.99 -11.93 -13.51
C LEU A 199 23.90 -11.06 -14.15
N HIS A 200 24.30 -9.96 -14.77
CA HIS A 200 23.38 -9.07 -15.48
C HIS A 200 22.76 -9.76 -16.70
N ALA A 201 23.58 -10.47 -17.50
CA ALA A 201 23.09 -11.23 -18.64
C ALA A 201 22.10 -12.33 -18.24
N ASP A 202 22.40 -13.10 -17.18
CA ASP A 202 21.51 -14.15 -16.65
C ASP A 202 20.15 -13.56 -16.23
N LEU A 203 20.14 -12.41 -15.56
CA LEU A 203 18.92 -11.71 -15.16
C LEU A 203 18.07 -11.30 -16.37
N ILE A 204 18.71 -10.72 -17.41
CA ILE A 204 18.02 -10.31 -18.63
C ILE A 204 17.44 -11.52 -19.36
N LEU A 205 18.23 -12.57 -19.55
CA LEU A 205 17.79 -13.79 -20.23
C LEU A 205 16.62 -14.46 -19.51
N ALA A 206 16.66 -14.51 -18.17
CA ALA A 206 15.54 -14.98 -17.38
C ALA A 206 14.29 -14.11 -17.59
N GLY A 207 14.42 -12.78 -17.57
CA GLY A 207 13.30 -11.87 -17.85
C GLY A 207 12.70 -12.06 -19.25
N ILE A 208 13.54 -12.17 -20.29
CA ILE A 208 13.09 -12.43 -21.67
C ILE A 208 12.35 -13.77 -21.75
N THR A 209 12.92 -14.83 -21.15
CA THR A 209 12.31 -16.17 -21.15
C THR A 209 10.95 -16.17 -20.46
N GLN A 210 10.79 -15.42 -19.37
CA GLN A 210 9.51 -15.25 -18.71
C GLN A 210 8.49 -14.59 -19.65
N LEU A 211 8.87 -13.52 -20.35
CA LEU A 211 7.99 -12.83 -21.29
C LEU A 211 7.58 -13.73 -22.47
N ILE A 212 8.50 -14.56 -22.97
CA ILE A 212 8.17 -15.55 -24.01
C ILE A 212 7.09 -16.52 -23.51
N THR A 213 7.19 -16.97 -22.26
CA THR A 213 6.19 -17.86 -21.63
C THR A 213 4.81 -17.19 -21.59
N VAL A 214 4.76 -15.90 -21.23
CA VAL A 214 3.52 -15.10 -21.21
C VAL A 214 2.92 -15.01 -22.62
N VAL A 215 3.72 -14.62 -23.61
CA VAL A 215 3.28 -14.47 -25.01
C VAL A 215 2.78 -15.80 -25.57
N LEU A 216 3.48 -16.89 -25.33
CA LEU A 216 3.09 -18.21 -25.81
C LEU A 216 1.78 -18.69 -25.17
N ALA A 217 1.66 -18.59 -23.85
CA ALA A 217 0.45 -18.94 -23.11
C ALA A 217 -0.79 -18.17 -23.61
N ASP A 218 -0.63 -16.88 -23.90
CA ASP A 218 -1.68 -16.06 -24.50
C ASP A 218 -2.05 -16.52 -25.92
N LYS A 219 -1.04 -16.77 -26.78
CA LYS A 219 -1.28 -17.22 -28.16
C LYS A 219 -2.01 -18.55 -28.27
N ILE A 220 -1.76 -19.47 -27.35
CA ILE A 220 -2.45 -20.77 -27.31
C ILE A 220 -3.75 -20.74 -26.47
N LYS A 221 -4.12 -19.58 -25.91
CA LYS A 221 -5.29 -19.37 -25.05
C LYS A 221 -5.31 -20.23 -23.78
N HIS A 222 -4.14 -20.57 -23.24
CA HIS A 222 -3.97 -21.29 -21.98
C HIS A 222 -3.24 -20.40 -20.95
N HIS A 223 -3.95 -19.41 -20.42
CA HIS A 223 -3.41 -18.42 -19.49
C HIS A 223 -2.95 -19.04 -18.15
N GLU A 224 -3.44 -20.23 -17.82
CA GLU A 224 -2.94 -21.04 -16.71
C GLU A 224 -1.44 -21.39 -16.81
N TYR A 225 -0.86 -21.35 -18.03
CA TYR A 225 0.54 -21.68 -18.30
C TYR A 225 1.49 -20.49 -18.33
N ILE A 226 1.03 -19.26 -18.01
CA ILE A 226 1.86 -18.04 -18.00
C ILE A 226 3.15 -18.20 -17.15
N ARG A 227 3.17 -19.12 -16.19
CA ARG A 227 4.30 -19.43 -15.29
C ARG A 227 4.74 -20.88 -15.35
N SER A 228 4.53 -21.54 -16.48
CA SER A 228 4.87 -22.95 -16.62
C SER A 228 5.44 -23.19 -18.00
N LEU A 229 6.75 -23.42 -18.07
CA LEU A 229 7.44 -23.78 -19.30
C LEU A 229 7.19 -25.25 -19.69
N LYS A 230 7.05 -26.14 -18.70
CA LYS A 230 6.95 -27.59 -18.95
C LYS A 230 5.79 -28.01 -19.87
N PRO A 231 4.55 -27.51 -19.68
CA PRO A 231 3.43 -27.83 -20.58
C PRO A 231 3.57 -27.23 -21.97
N LEU A 232 4.46 -26.25 -22.15
CA LEU A 232 4.63 -25.52 -23.41
C LEU A 232 5.71 -26.14 -24.33
N ILE A 233 6.54 -27.02 -23.78
CA ILE A 233 7.63 -27.71 -24.48
C ILE A 233 7.37 -29.21 -24.66
N ALA A 234 6.24 -29.70 -24.17
CA ALA A 234 5.83 -31.11 -24.22
C ALA A 234 4.86 -31.38 -25.37
#